data_AF-A0A4V4HBX4-F1
#
_entry.id   AF-A0A4V4HBX4-F1
#
_cell.length_a   1.000
_cell.length_b   1.000
_cell.length_c   1.000
_cell.angle_alpha   90.00
_cell.angle_beta   90.00
_cell.angle_gamma   90.00
#
_symmetry.space_group_name_H-M   'P 1'
#
loop_
_entity.id
_entity.type
_entity.pdbx_description
1 polymer ?
#
loop_
_entity_poly.entity_id
_entity_poly.type
_entity_poly.pdbx_seq_one_letter_code
_entity_poly.pdbx_strand_id
1 'polypeptide(L)'
;RFQPNRHNCGVYLMIGNLPKAVRQKPSSQACILLAYFSVDKIGKAGTKLSQTQVKTRNCQLFHESMKIILEPLKQAEKEGILMTSGDGLIRRVYPVLAS
;
A
#
# COMPACT_ATOMS: atom_id res chain seq x y z
N ARG A 1 8.32 22.14 7.94
CA ARG A 1 7.17 22.43 7.04
C ARG A 1 7.39 21.64 5.75
N PHE A 2 6.91 20.39 5.67
CA PHE A 2 7.02 19.59 4.45
C PHE A 2 6.13 20.22 3.37
N GLN A 3 6.73 20.71 2.29
CA GLN A 3 5.98 21.14 1.11
C GLN A 3 5.52 19.88 0.36
N PRO A 4 4.20 19.68 0.15
CA PRO A 4 3.73 18.54 -0.62
C PRO A 4 4.03 18.81 -2.09
N ASN A 5 5.12 18.24 -2.59
CA ASN A 5 5.31 18.09 -4.02
C ASN A 5 4.16 17.22 -4.54
N ARG A 6 3.32 17.76 -5.45
CA ARG A 6 2.08 17.16 -5.96
C ARG A 6 2.30 15.95 -6.89
N HIS A 7 3.35 15.17 -6.66
CA HIS A 7 3.83 14.14 -7.58
C HIS A 7 4.01 12.77 -6.92
N ASN A 8 3.80 12.64 -5.61
CA ASN A 8 3.94 11.35 -4.91
C ASN A 8 2.59 10.90 -4.35
N CYS A 9 2.05 9.80 -4.88
CA CYS A 9 0.88 9.13 -4.34
C CYS A 9 1.32 8.09 -3.30
N GLY A 10 0.97 8.30 -2.03
CA GLY A 10 1.22 7.33 -0.97
C GLY A 10 0.23 6.16 -1.03
N VAL A 11 0.73 4.95 -0.85
CA VAL A 11 -0.07 3.72 -0.70
C VAL A 11 -0.15 3.37 0.79
N TYR A 12 -1.36 3.29 1.32
CA TYR A 12 -1.61 2.99 2.73
C TYR A 12 -2.32 1.66 2.89
N LEU A 13 -1.93 0.90 3.90
CA LEU A 13 -2.61 -0.30 4.37
C LEU A 13 -3.34 0.02 5.67
N MET A 14 -4.58 -0.43 5.78
CA MET A 14 -5.38 -0.26 7.00
C MET A 14 -5.81 -1.62 7.55
N ILE A 15 -5.90 -1.70 8.88
CA ILE A 15 -6.48 -2.86 9.54
C ILE A 15 -8.00 -2.83 9.33
N GLY A 16 -8.51 -3.74 8.49
CA GLY A 16 -9.90 -3.77 8.05
C GLY A 16 -10.91 -4.02 9.17
N ASN A 17 -10.53 -4.80 10.19
CA ASN A 17 -11.41 -5.20 11.30
C ASN A 17 -11.63 -4.11 12.36
N LEU A 18 -10.98 -2.94 12.24
CA LEU A 18 -11.14 -1.84 13.19
C LEU A 18 -12.23 -0.85 12.76
N PRO A 19 -12.99 -0.28 13.73
CA PRO A 19 -13.98 0.76 13.45
C PRO A 19 -13.35 1.96 12.73
N LYS A 20 -14.11 2.63 11.85
CA LYS A 20 -13.64 3.82 11.12
C LYS A 20 -13.04 4.89 12.03
N ALA A 21 -13.65 5.13 13.19
CA ALA A 21 -13.18 6.10 14.18
C ALA A 21 -11.80 5.74 14.76
N VAL A 22 -11.45 4.46 14.83
CA VAL A 22 -10.11 4.00 15.25
C VAL A 22 -9.13 4.16 14.10
N ARG A 23 -9.49 3.73 12.87
CA ARG A 23 -8.64 3.86 11.67
C ARG A 23 -8.18 5.29 11.38
N GLN A 24 -9.00 6.29 11.73
CA GLN A 24 -8.69 7.70 11.51
C GLN A 24 -7.83 8.34 12.62
N LYS A 25 -7.51 7.62 13.70
CA LYS A 25 -6.65 8.12 14.77
C LYS A 25 -5.18 7.80 14.47
N PRO A 26 -4.30 8.80 14.26
CA PRO A 26 -2.88 8.55 13.99
C PRO A 26 -2.18 7.76 15.11
N SER A 27 -2.63 7.93 16.35
CA SER A 27 -2.09 7.23 17.53
C SER A 27 -2.48 5.75 17.64
N SER A 28 -3.44 5.28 16.83
CA SER A 28 -3.93 3.90 16.89
C SER A 28 -3.06 2.90 16.11
N GLN A 29 -2.10 3.41 15.31
CA GLN A 29 -1.29 2.60 14.39
C GLN A 29 -2.11 1.67 13.46
N ALA A 30 -3.39 1.98 13.27
CA ALA A 30 -4.33 1.20 12.45
C ALA A 30 -4.18 1.44 10.93
N CYS A 31 -3.32 2.40 10.54
CA CYS A 31 -3.02 2.76 9.17
C CYS A 31 -1.49 2.90 9.02
N ILE A 32 -0.92 2.14 8.09
CA ILE A 32 0.53 2.06 7.84
C ILE A 32 0.77 2.48 6.40
N LEU A 33 1.72 3.40 6.20
CA LEU A 33 2.20 3.76 4.87
C LEU A 33 3.14 2.66 4.37
N LEU A 34 2.83 2.07 3.20
CA LEU A 34 3.63 1.01 2.59
C LEU A 34 4.67 1.55 1.61
N ALA A 35 4.26 2.47 0.74
CA ALA A 35 5.12 2.98 -0.31
C ALA A 35 4.71 4.38 -0.76
N TYR A 36 5.68 5.12 -1.30
CA TYR A 36 5.42 6.31 -2.10
C TYR A 36 5.63 5.96 -3.57
N PHE A 37 4.64 6.25 -4.40
CA PHE A 37 4.75 6.09 -5.84
C PHE A 37 4.97 7.44 -6.50
N SER A 38 6.06 7.59 -7.25
CA SER A 38 6.30 8.76 -8.08
C SER A 38 5.40 8.70 -9.30
N VAL A 39 4.46 9.64 -9.40
CA VAL A 39 3.54 9.79 -10.55
C VAL A 39 4.20 10.60 -11.67
N ASP A 40 5.53 10.66 -11.68
CA ASP A 40 6.27 11.49 -12.62
C ASP A 40 6.17 10.92 -14.03
N LYS A 41 5.16 11.46 -14.74
CA LYS A 41 5.08 11.71 -16.18
C LYS A 41 5.90 10.74 -17.03
N ILE A 42 5.45 9.48 -17.09
CA ILE A 42 5.85 8.45 -18.08
C ILE A 42 5.64 8.91 -19.55
N GLY A 43 5.15 10.15 -19.78
CA GLY A 43 5.04 10.81 -21.08
C GLY A 43 5.89 12.06 -21.30
N LYS A 44 6.87 12.40 -20.44
CA LYS A 44 7.74 13.58 -20.64
C LYS A 44 9.23 13.23 -20.82
N ALA A 45 9.53 12.43 -21.83
CA ALA A 45 10.83 12.41 -22.51
C ALA A 45 10.70 11.63 -23.84
N GLY A 46 10.56 12.33 -24.97
CA GLY A 46 10.81 11.77 -26.31
C GLY A 46 9.82 10.76 -26.91
N THR A 47 8.90 10.15 -26.16
CA THR A 47 7.97 9.14 -26.69
C THR A 47 6.59 9.71 -27.06
N LYS A 48 6.19 9.58 -28.34
CA LYS A 48 4.85 9.89 -28.88
C LYS A 48 3.80 8.88 -28.41
N LEU A 49 3.57 8.77 -27.10
CA LEU A 49 2.52 7.89 -26.56
C LEU A 49 1.19 8.64 -26.49
N SER A 50 0.12 7.98 -26.93
CA SER A 50 -1.24 8.49 -26.74
C SER A 50 -1.58 8.52 -25.24
N GLN A 51 -2.46 9.45 -24.83
CA GLN A 51 -2.89 9.57 -23.42
C GLN A 51 -3.42 8.26 -22.85
N THR A 52 -4.11 7.45 -23.68
CA THR A 52 -4.61 6.13 -23.29
C THR A 52 -3.46 5.16 -22.98
N GLN A 53 -2.41 5.14 -23.80
CA GLN A 53 -1.26 4.25 -23.62
C GLN A 53 -0.46 4.60 -22.35
N VAL A 54 -0.32 5.89 -22.03
CA VAL A 54 0.32 6.33 -20.79
C VAL A 54 -0.50 5.87 -19.58
N LYS A 55 -1.83 6.02 -19.60
CA LYS A 55 -2.70 5.53 -18.52
C LYS A 55 -2.59 4.02 -18.32
N THR A 56 -2.62 3.24 -19.39
CA THR A 56 -2.49 1.77 -19.32
C THR A 56 -1.14 1.37 -18.73
N ARG A 57 -0.04 1.97 -19.19
CA ARG A 57 1.30 1.70 -18.63
C ARG A 57 1.40 2.06 -17.16
N ASN A 58 0.85 3.20 -16.74
CA ASN A 58 0.83 3.59 -15.33
C ASN A 58 0.03 2.59 -14.48
N CYS A 59 -1.11 2.12 -15.00
CA CYS A 59 -1.92 1.10 -14.33
C CYS A 59 -1.16 -0.23 -14.17
N GLN A 60 -0.47 -0.67 -15.23
CA GLN A 60 0.36 -1.88 -15.20
C GLN A 60 1.51 -1.75 -14.21
N LEU A 61 2.25 -0.63 -14.24
CA LEU A 61 3.34 -0.38 -13.29
C LEU A 61 2.85 -0.33 -11.85
N PHE A 62 1.70 0.30 -11.61
CA PHE A 62 1.06 0.30 -10.30
C PHE A 62 0.72 -1.14 -9.86
N HIS A 63 0.09 -1.93 -10.73
CA HIS A 63 -0.31 -3.30 -10.41
C HIS A 63 0.90 -4.20 -10.10
N GLU A 64 1.95 -4.16 -10.93
CA GLU A 64 3.17 -4.94 -10.69
C GLU A 64 3.90 -4.49 -9.43
N SER A 65 3.96 -3.18 -9.17
CA SER A 65 4.55 -2.66 -7.93
C SER A 65 3.77 -3.14 -6.70
N MET A 66 2.44 -3.11 -6.74
CA MET A 66 1.59 -3.62 -5.67
C MET A 66 1.76 -5.12 -5.46
N LYS A 67 1.95 -5.89 -6.54
CA LYS A 67 2.22 -7.33 -6.47
C LYS A 67 3.50 -7.62 -5.69
N ILE A 68 4.57 -6.87 -5.97
CA ILE A 68 5.86 -6.99 -5.27
C ILE A 68 5.73 -6.55 -3.81
N ILE A 69 5.14 -5.38 -3.54
CA ILE A 69 5.00 -4.83 -2.18
C ILE A 69 4.18 -5.75 -1.28
N LEU A 70 3.13 -6.38 -1.82
CA LEU A 70 2.21 -7.24 -1.06
C LEU A 70 2.63 -8.71 -1.04
N GLU A 71 3.69 -9.10 -1.75
CA GLU A 71 4.16 -10.50 -1.79
C GLU A 71 4.49 -11.07 -0.39
N PRO A 72 5.18 -10.34 0.51
CA PRO A 72 5.42 -10.81 1.87
C PRO A 72 4.12 -11.00 2.67
N LEU A 73 3.10 -10.17 2.40
CA LEU A 73 1.79 -10.31 3.05
C LEU A 73 1.05 -11.54 2.55
N LYS A 74 1.14 -11.88 1.26
CA LYS A 74 0.58 -13.12 0.71
C LYS A 74 1.26 -14.36 1.30
N GLN A 75 2.55 -14.28 1.57
CA GLN A 75 3.27 -15.35 2.25
C GLN A 75 2.80 -15.48 3.70
N ALA A 76 2.70 -14.35 4.42
CA ALA A 76 2.16 -14.32 5.77
C ALA A 76 0.70 -14.79 5.84
N GLU A 77 -0.11 -14.57 4.82
CA GLU A 77 -1.48 -15.11 4.71
C GLU A 77 -1.51 -16.63 4.67
N LYS A 78 -0.53 -17.27 4.01
CA LYS A 78 -0.49 -18.73 3.87
C LYS A 78 0.18 -19.41 5.05
N GLU A 79 1.34 -18.90 5.46
CA GLU A 79 2.15 -19.52 6.50
C GLU A 79 1.75 -19.01 7.88
N GLY A 80 1.18 -17.82 8.00
CA GLY A 80 0.93 -17.16 9.26
C GLY A 80 2.22 -16.61 9.87
N ILE A 81 2.09 -15.50 10.58
CA ILE A 81 3.20 -14.84 11.29
C ILE A 81 2.90 -14.79 12.79
N LEU A 82 3.94 -14.95 13.62
CA LEU A 82 3.81 -14.74 15.06
C LEU A 82 3.77 -13.25 15.36
N MET A 83 2.73 -12.82 16.06
CA MET A 83 2.53 -11.42 16.43
C MET A 83 2.10 -11.31 17.89
N THR A 84 2.65 -10.32 18.58
CA THR A 84 2.26 -9.98 19.95
C THR A 84 0.93 -9.24 19.91
N SER A 85 -0.04 -9.77 20.65
CA SER A 85 -1.37 -9.18 20.81
C SER A 85 -1.35 -8.13 21.94
N GLY A 86 -2.40 -7.31 22.03
CA GLY A 86 -2.52 -6.25 23.04
C GLY A 86 -2.58 -6.75 24.49
N ASP A 87 -2.88 -8.04 24.69
CA ASP A 87 -2.83 -8.77 25.96
C ASP A 87 -1.42 -9.31 26.31
N GLY A 88 -0.41 -9.03 25.47
CA GLY A 88 0.96 -9.50 25.65
C GLY A 88 1.20 -10.94 25.20
N LEU A 89 0.16 -11.65 24.75
CA LEU A 89 0.28 -13.03 24.27
C LEU A 89 0.74 -13.07 22.81
N ILE A 90 1.54 -14.07 22.47
CA ILE A 90 1.98 -14.31 21.08
C ILE A 90 0.95 -15.20 20.40
N ARG A 91 0.41 -14.76 19.26
CA ARG A 91 -0.57 -15.49 18.46
C ARG A 91 -0.07 -15.63 17.03
N ARG A 92 -0.38 -16.76 16.38
CA ARG A 92 -0.16 -16.93 14.94
C ARG A 92 -1.32 -16.26 14.20
N VAL A 93 -1.00 -15.23 13.40
CA VAL A 93 -1.96 -14.41 12.67
C VAL A 93 -1.78 -14.62 11.18
N TYR A 94 -2.90 -14.73 10.48
CA TYR A 94 -2.96 -14.89 9.02
C TYR A 94 -3.59 -13.61 8.43
N PRO A 95 -2.79 -12.62 8.03
CA PRO A 95 -3.31 -11.39 7.45
C PRO A 95 -3.92 -11.68 6.08
N VAL A 96 -5.23 -11.48 5.94
CA VAL A 96 -5.93 -11.65 4.66
C VAL A 96 -6.05 -10.29 3.98
N LEU A 97 -5.59 -10.20 2.73
CA LEU A 97 -5.77 -9.00 1.91
C LEU A 97 -7.22 -8.90 1.46
N ALA A 98 -7.92 -7.82 1.82
CA ALA A 98 -9.22 -7.52 1.24
C ALA A 98 -9.07 -7.06 -0.21
N SER A 99 -9.90 -7.59 -1.11
CA SER A 99 -9.95 -7.25 -2.54
C SER A 99 -10.74 -5.97 -2.82
#